data_AF-A0AAD3TC50-F1
#
_entry.id   AF-A0AAD3TC50-F1
#
_cell.length_a   1.000
_cell.length_b   1.000
_cell.length_c   1.000
_cell.angle_alpha   90.00
_cell.angle_beta   90.00
_cell.angle_gamma   90.00
#
_symmetry.space_group_name_H-M   'P 1'
#
loop_
_entity.id
_entity.type
_entity.pdbx_description
1 polymer ?
#
loop_
_entity_poly.entity_id
_entity_poly.type
_entity_poly.pdbx_seq_one_letter_code
_entity_poly.pdbx_strand_id
1 'polypeptide(L)'
;MKSFRAITSLGAGLFGLLSFATIAHYAHEAEHSLVHPSYSWLHKGILSSYDHASICQVDEVEAMAAQIEIIDGPNDKGAMFTLPGKLCDSFLQPYGIEQAARFGTKGVYSPDLIITRVRPNAEPEMEERKLVSH
;
A
#
# COMPACT_ATOMS: atom_id res chain seq x y z
N MET A 1 -42.08 4.18 -50.98
CA MET A 1 -41.94 3.86 -49.54
C MET A 1 -40.61 3.12 -49.28
N LYS A 2 -39.45 3.78 -49.44
CA LYS A 2 -38.11 3.15 -49.26
C LYS A 2 -37.20 3.94 -48.27
N SER A 3 -37.59 5.17 -47.93
CA SER A 3 -36.82 6.12 -47.13
C SER A 3 -36.87 5.90 -45.62
N PHE A 4 -37.91 5.25 -45.08
CA PHE A 4 -38.05 5.07 -43.63
C PHE A 4 -37.03 4.08 -43.02
N ARG A 5 -36.56 3.08 -43.79
CA ARG A 5 -35.59 2.09 -43.28
C ARG A 5 -34.18 2.65 -43.10
N ALA A 6 -33.81 3.67 -43.88
CA ALA A 6 -32.50 4.33 -43.81
C ALA A 6 -32.36 5.22 -42.56
N ILE A 7 -33.46 5.81 -42.08
CA ILE A 7 -33.47 6.65 -40.88
C ILE A 7 -33.30 5.80 -39.61
N THR A 8 -33.86 4.58 -39.58
CA THR A 8 -33.75 3.67 -38.43
C THR A 8 -32.33 3.15 -38.21
N SER A 9 -31.54 2.88 -39.28
CA SER A 9 -30.16 2.41 -39.11
C SER A 9 -29.20 3.51 -38.64
N LEU A 10 -29.42 4.76 -39.06
CA LEU A 10 -28.61 5.90 -38.60
C LEU A 10 -28.86 6.23 -37.12
N GLY A 11 -30.11 6.15 -36.66
CA GLY A 11 -30.47 6.42 -35.26
C GLY A 11 -29.88 5.40 -34.28
N ALA A 12 -29.86 4.11 -34.63
CA ALA A 12 -29.26 3.06 -33.80
C ALA A 12 -27.72 3.19 -33.69
N GLY A 13 -27.04 3.62 -34.76
CA GLY A 13 -25.59 3.83 -34.77
C GLY A 13 -25.16 5.00 -33.90
N LEU A 14 -25.86 6.14 -33.99
CA LEU A 14 -25.56 7.33 -33.20
C LEU A 14 -25.83 7.12 -31.70
N PHE A 15 -26.90 6.39 -31.35
CA PHE A 15 -27.20 6.08 -29.95
C PHE A 15 -26.21 5.07 -29.36
N GLY A 16 -25.74 4.10 -30.14
CA GLY A 16 -24.68 3.16 -29.73
C GLY A 16 -23.34 3.85 -29.51
N LEU A 17 -22.93 4.74 -30.41
CA LEU A 17 -21.69 5.52 -30.26
C LEU A 17 -21.77 6.51 -29.10
N LEU A 18 -22.91 7.18 -28.91
CA LEU A 18 -23.10 8.08 -27.77
C LEU A 18 -23.08 7.29 -26.46
N SER A 19 -23.79 6.16 -26.37
CA SER A 19 -23.81 5.31 -25.17
C SER A 19 -22.41 4.79 -24.82
N PHE A 20 -21.62 4.39 -25.82
CA PHE A 20 -20.23 3.97 -25.61
C PHE A 20 -19.34 5.13 -25.18
N ALA A 21 -19.48 6.31 -25.77
CA ALA A 21 -18.72 7.51 -25.39
C ALA A 21 -18.99 7.90 -23.93
N THR A 22 -20.25 7.83 -23.48
CA THR A 22 -20.58 8.11 -22.07
C THR A 22 -19.96 7.08 -21.13
N ILE A 23 -20.03 5.78 -21.46
CA ILE A 23 -19.41 4.71 -20.64
C ILE A 23 -17.88 4.88 -20.60
N ALA A 24 -17.24 5.23 -21.72
CA ALA A 24 -15.81 5.49 -21.77
C ALA A 24 -15.39 6.72 -20.96
N HIS A 25 -16.18 7.81 -20.99
CA HIS A 25 -15.94 8.98 -20.16
C HIS A 25 -16.08 8.67 -18.66
N TYR A 26 -17.14 7.96 -18.27
CA TYR A 26 -17.33 7.51 -16.89
C TYR A 26 -16.23 6.54 -16.43
N ALA A 27 -15.74 5.67 -17.31
CA ALA A 27 -14.66 4.73 -17.00
C ALA A 27 -13.34 5.46 -16.70
N HIS A 28 -13.00 6.52 -17.45
CA HIS A 28 -11.78 7.30 -17.22
C HIS A 28 -11.77 8.01 -15.85
N GLU A 29 -12.93 8.49 -15.41
CA GLU A 29 -13.07 9.13 -14.09
C GLU A 29 -12.97 8.13 -12.93
N ALA A 30 -13.38 6.87 -13.14
CA ALA A 30 -13.29 5.83 -12.13
C ALA A 30 -11.84 5.37 -11.85
N GLU A 31 -10.90 5.62 -12.76
CA GLU A 31 -9.49 5.25 -12.60
C GLU A 31 -8.67 6.30 -11.83
N HIS A 32 -9.11 7.57 -11.84
CA HIS A 32 -8.45 8.62 -11.08
C HIS A 32 -8.82 8.53 -9.61
N SER A 33 -7.81 8.27 -8.79
CA SER A 33 -7.97 8.15 -7.35
C SER A 33 -8.51 9.44 -6.75
N LEU A 34 -9.46 9.32 -5.82
CA LEU A 34 -9.95 10.45 -5.04
C LEU A 34 -8.77 11.20 -4.39
N VAL A 35 -8.75 12.53 -4.52
CA VAL A 35 -7.73 13.36 -3.87
C VAL A 35 -7.93 13.24 -2.36
N HIS A 36 -6.89 12.78 -1.66
CA HIS A 36 -6.88 12.70 -0.20
C HIS A 36 -6.89 14.13 0.39
N PRO A 37 -7.61 14.39 1.48
CA PRO A 37 -7.52 15.66 2.18
C PRO A 37 -6.14 15.79 2.84
N SER A 38 -5.56 16.99 2.80
CA SER A 38 -4.28 17.26 3.46
C SER A 38 -4.49 17.44 4.97
N TYR A 39 -4.08 16.47 5.76
CA TYR A 39 -4.14 16.57 7.22
C TYR A 39 -2.96 17.38 7.79
N SER A 40 -3.19 18.06 8.91
CA SER A 40 -2.18 18.85 9.64
C SER A 40 -1.53 18.00 10.73
N TRP A 41 -0.70 17.04 10.33
CA TRP A 41 0.07 16.20 11.26
C TRP A 41 0.95 17.03 12.19
N LEU A 42 1.18 16.54 13.41
CA LEU A 42 2.03 17.22 14.39
C LEU A 42 3.47 17.41 13.88
N HIS A 43 4.00 16.46 13.11
CA HIS A 43 5.34 16.50 12.53
C HIS A 43 5.40 17.23 11.16
N LYS A 44 4.36 17.98 10.79
CA LYS A 44 4.30 18.72 9.52
C LYS A 44 5.01 20.08 9.66
N GLY A 45 6.34 20.09 9.57
CA GLY A 45 7.16 21.30 9.55
C GLY A 45 8.66 21.00 9.56
N ILE A 46 9.50 21.93 9.10
CA ILE A 46 10.96 21.73 8.95
C ILE A 46 11.65 21.37 10.28
N LEU A 47 11.16 21.90 11.39
CA LEU A 47 11.71 21.69 12.74
C LEU A 47 10.78 20.89 13.65
N SER A 48 9.69 20.33 13.12
CA SER A 48 8.78 19.54 13.94
C SER A 48 9.29 18.10 14.05
N SER A 49 9.41 17.58 15.27
CA SER A 49 9.81 16.19 15.51
C SER A 49 8.61 15.26 15.46
N TYR A 50 8.87 13.97 15.24
CA TYR A 50 7.86 12.95 15.49
C TYR A 50 7.50 12.89 16.98
N ASP A 51 6.23 12.63 17.28
CA ASP A 51 5.78 12.37 18.64
C ASP A 51 6.17 10.95 19.04
N HIS A 52 7.16 10.84 19.92
CA HIS A 52 7.67 9.55 20.39
C HIS A 52 6.66 8.80 21.27
N ALA A 53 5.71 9.48 21.91
CA ALA A 53 4.66 8.82 22.69
C ALA A 53 3.69 8.05 21.78
N SER A 54 3.49 8.55 20.55
CA SER A 54 2.68 7.88 19.52
C SER A 54 3.40 6.68 18.87
N ILE A 55 4.74 6.62 18.93
CA ILE A 55 5.55 5.60 18.21
C ILE A 55 6.14 4.54 19.15
N CYS A 56 6.60 4.91 20.35
CA CYS A 56 7.39 4.04 21.21
C CYS A 56 6.79 3.93 22.61
N GLN A 57 6.14 2.80 22.89
CA GLN A 57 5.88 2.34 24.26
C GLN A 57 7.02 1.39 24.67
N VAL A 58 8.15 1.96 25.09
CA VAL A 58 9.43 1.24 25.30
C VAL A 58 9.36 0.07 26.27
N ASP A 59 8.57 0.18 27.35
CA ASP A 59 8.43 -0.89 28.35
C ASP A 59 7.68 -2.12 27.80
N GLU A 60 6.91 -1.95 26.73
CA GLU A 60 6.12 -3.02 26.13
C GLU A 60 6.91 -3.81 25.07
N VAL A 61 7.99 -3.23 24.52
CA VAL A 61 8.70 -3.82 23.37
C VAL A 61 9.43 -5.12 23.73
N GLU A 62 10.01 -5.21 24.92
CA GLU A 62 10.69 -6.45 25.37
C GLU A 62 9.68 -7.58 25.59
N ALA A 63 8.54 -7.27 26.21
CA ALA A 63 7.45 -8.23 26.40
C ALA A 63 6.83 -8.68 25.08
N MET A 64 6.73 -7.79 24.08
CA MET A 64 6.26 -8.13 22.74
C MET A 64 7.27 -8.97 21.96
N ALA A 65 8.58 -8.70 22.08
CA ALA A 65 9.61 -9.47 21.41
C ALA A 65 9.68 -10.92 21.95
N ALA A 66 9.56 -11.08 23.27
CA ALA A 66 9.60 -12.39 23.92
C ALA A 66 8.41 -13.31 23.55
N GLN A 67 7.31 -12.77 23.00
CA GLN A 67 6.17 -13.57 22.55
C GLN A 67 6.44 -14.34 21.24
N ILE A 68 7.47 -13.95 20.51
CA ILE A 68 7.77 -14.52 19.20
C ILE A 68 8.87 -15.56 19.34
N GLU A 69 8.66 -16.72 18.71
CA GLU A 69 9.63 -17.80 18.63
C GLU A 69 10.47 -17.67 17.35
N ILE A 70 11.79 -17.61 17.50
CA ILE A 70 12.74 -17.44 16.39
C ILE A 70 13.64 -18.67 16.32
N ILE A 71 13.78 -19.22 15.10
CA ILE A 71 14.70 -20.31 14.82
C ILE A 71 16.11 -19.72 14.70
N ASP A 72 16.97 -20.07 15.65
CA ASP A 72 18.37 -19.65 15.73
C ASP A 72 19.31 -20.79 15.26
N GLY A 73 20.57 -20.45 15.04
CA GLY A 73 21.55 -21.24 14.28
C GLY A 73 21.80 -22.67 14.77
N PRO A 74 22.59 -23.45 14.03
CA PRO A 74 22.89 -24.82 14.41
C PRO A 74 23.71 -24.85 15.71
N ASN A 75 23.26 -25.66 16.67
CA ASN A 75 24.02 -25.95 17.88
C ASN A 75 25.23 -26.84 17.58
N ASP A 76 26.04 -27.17 18.59
CA ASP A 76 27.24 -28.02 18.46
C ASP A 76 26.97 -29.42 17.88
N LYS A 77 25.69 -29.84 17.78
CA LYS A 77 25.24 -31.10 17.18
C LYS A 77 24.65 -30.92 15.77
N GLY A 78 24.69 -29.71 15.22
CA GLY A 78 24.14 -29.38 13.91
C GLY A 78 22.62 -29.25 13.84
N ALA A 79 21.93 -29.22 14.98
CA ALA A 79 20.47 -29.04 15.02
C ALA A 79 20.10 -27.58 15.28
N MET A 80 19.10 -27.07 14.56
CA MET A 80 18.53 -25.73 14.77
C MET A 80 17.73 -25.71 16.09
N PHE A 81 17.72 -24.58 16.80
CA PHE A 81 16.96 -24.43 18.05
C PHE A 81 16.08 -23.17 18.02
N THR A 82 15.02 -23.17 18.82
CA THR A 82 14.08 -22.04 18.91
C THR A 82 14.36 -21.25 20.19
N LEU A 83 14.51 -19.93 20.08
CA LEU A 83 14.64 -19.00 21.21
C LEU A 83 13.49 -17.98 21.23
N PRO A 84 13.15 -17.42 22.40
CA PRO A 84 12.34 -16.22 22.45
C PRO A 84 13.06 -15.06 21.76
N GLY A 85 12.31 -14.26 21.01
CA GLY A 85 12.81 -13.10 20.29
C GLY A 85 13.43 -12.05 21.21
N LYS A 86 14.45 -11.38 20.70
CA LYS A 86 15.19 -10.30 21.36
C LYS A 86 14.90 -8.97 20.64
N LEU A 87 15.18 -7.86 21.31
CA LEU A 87 15.00 -6.51 20.76
C LEU A 87 15.82 -6.24 19.48
N CYS A 88 16.92 -6.96 19.29
CA CYS A 88 17.78 -6.80 18.12
C CYS A 88 17.27 -7.60 16.90
N ASP A 89 16.26 -8.44 17.07
CA ASP A 89 15.74 -9.26 15.98
C ASP A 89 14.85 -8.43 15.06
N SER A 90 14.91 -8.75 13.76
CA SER A 90 14.03 -8.12 12.77
C SER A 90 12.60 -8.65 12.90
N PHE A 91 11.62 -7.83 12.53
CA PHE A 91 10.22 -8.28 12.47
C PHE A 91 10.07 -9.49 11.55
N LEU A 92 9.34 -10.51 12.01
CA LEU A 92 9.06 -11.69 11.21
C LEU A 92 8.09 -11.35 10.09
N GLN A 93 8.40 -11.85 8.90
CA GLN A 93 7.45 -11.81 7.80
C GLN A 93 6.31 -12.79 8.07
N PRO A 94 5.04 -12.42 7.81
CA PRO A 94 3.89 -13.30 8.05
C PRO A 94 3.92 -14.54 7.14
N TYR A 95 4.58 -14.44 5.99
CA TYR A 95 4.74 -15.52 5.03
C TYR A 95 6.21 -15.60 4.62
N GLY A 96 6.76 -16.81 4.54
CA GLY A 96 8.17 -17.00 4.14
C GLY A 96 8.44 -16.82 2.65
N ILE A 97 7.41 -16.88 1.79
CA ILE A 97 7.52 -16.66 0.34
C ILE A 97 6.29 -15.91 -0.19
N GLU A 98 6.45 -15.21 -1.30
CA GLU A 98 5.38 -14.44 -1.95
C GLU A 98 4.19 -15.30 -2.41
N GLN A 99 4.44 -16.52 -2.91
CA GLN A 99 3.38 -17.41 -3.40
C GLN A 99 2.41 -17.81 -2.27
N ALA A 100 2.94 -18.05 -1.08
CA ALA A 100 2.15 -18.36 0.11
C ALA A 100 1.29 -17.15 0.54
N ALA A 101 1.85 -15.95 0.46
CA ALA A 101 1.11 -14.71 0.73
C ALA A 101 -0.07 -14.56 -0.24
N ARG A 102 0.17 -14.69 -1.56
CA ARG A 102 -0.90 -14.61 -2.58
C ARG A 102 -1.95 -15.70 -2.40
N PHE A 103 -1.58 -16.93 -2.03
CA PHE A 103 -2.55 -17.99 -1.77
C PHE A 103 -3.48 -17.62 -0.61
N GLY A 104 -2.93 -17.11 0.49
CA GLY A 104 -3.70 -16.70 1.67
C GLY A 104 -4.66 -15.53 1.43
N THR A 105 -4.33 -14.63 0.50
CA THR A 105 -5.05 -13.38 0.22
C THR A 105 -5.85 -13.40 -1.08
N LYS A 106 -6.18 -14.59 -1.61
CA LYS A 106 -6.94 -14.76 -2.87
C LYS A 106 -6.28 -14.10 -4.09
N GLY A 107 -4.95 -14.14 -4.16
CA GLY A 107 -4.13 -13.69 -5.27
C GLY A 107 -3.46 -12.32 -5.07
N VAL A 108 -3.74 -11.62 -3.96
CA VAL A 108 -3.26 -10.24 -3.74
C VAL A 108 -1.94 -10.23 -2.96
N TYR A 109 -0.86 -9.78 -3.58
CA TYR A 109 0.39 -9.57 -2.84
C TYR A 109 0.36 -8.23 -2.08
N SER A 110 0.57 -8.26 -0.76
CA SER A 110 0.81 -7.03 0.00
C SER A 110 2.29 -6.66 -0.10
N PRO A 111 2.63 -5.43 -0.54
CA PRO A 111 4.01 -4.96 -0.50
C PRO A 111 4.47 -4.72 0.95
N ASP A 112 5.78 -4.61 1.13
CA ASP A 112 6.40 -4.29 2.42
C ASP A 112 5.95 -2.92 2.96
N LEU A 113 6.04 -2.74 4.29
CA LEU A 113 5.45 -1.61 5.02
C LEU A 113 6.15 -0.24 4.84
N ILE A 114 6.96 -0.06 3.81
CA ILE A 114 7.53 1.25 3.41
C ILE A 114 6.53 2.12 2.62
N ILE A 115 5.24 1.96 2.90
CA ILE A 115 4.13 2.44 2.08
C ILE A 115 4.06 3.97 1.96
N THR A 116 4.47 4.69 2.99
CA THR A 116 4.41 6.17 3.04
C THR A 116 5.37 6.81 2.05
N ARG A 117 6.49 6.13 1.73
CA ARG A 117 7.46 6.57 0.72
C ARG A 117 7.08 6.14 -0.69
N VAL A 118 6.49 4.95 -0.83
CA VAL A 118 6.19 4.37 -2.15
C VAL A 118 4.93 4.98 -2.77
N ARG A 119 3.96 5.36 -1.93
CA ARG A 119 2.68 5.89 -2.40
C ARG A 119 2.74 7.41 -2.51
N PRO A 120 2.23 7.99 -3.62
CA PRO A 120 2.17 9.44 -3.77
C PRO A 120 1.25 10.03 -2.71
N ASN A 121 1.70 11.11 -2.08
CA ASN A 121 0.95 11.89 -1.11
C ASN A 121 0.44 11.10 0.13
N ALA A 122 1.10 10.01 0.51
CA ALA A 122 0.77 9.31 1.75
C ALA A 122 1.13 10.14 3.00
N GLU A 123 2.16 10.98 2.89
CA GLU A 123 2.55 11.98 3.90
C GLU A 123 2.83 13.32 3.19
N PRO A 124 2.73 14.47 3.88
CA PRO A 124 3.06 15.76 3.27
C PRO A 124 4.50 15.73 2.76
N GLU A 125 4.65 15.96 1.46
CA GLU A 125 5.93 15.90 0.74
C GLU A 125 6.97 16.74 1.48
N MET A 126 8.09 16.11 1.87
CA MET A 126 9.30 16.77 2.33
C MET A 126 9.95 17.49 1.13
N GLU A 127 9.26 18.52 0.62
CA GLU A 127 9.54 19.22 -0.64
C GLU A 127 10.96 19.83 -0.67
N GLU A 128 11.59 20.05 0.49
CA GLU A 128 12.94 20.58 0.59
C GLU A 128 14.06 19.53 0.46
N ARG A 129 13.78 18.22 0.56
CA ARG A 129 14.84 17.20 0.38
C ARG A 129 15.35 17.08 -1.06
N LYS A 130 14.63 17.60 -2.06
CA LYS A 130 15.11 17.68 -3.44
C LYS A 130 16.05 18.87 -3.70
N LEU A 131 16.10 19.86 -2.80
CA LEU A 131 16.94 21.05 -2.98
C LEU A 131 18.37 20.88 -2.44
N VAL A 132 18.64 19.82 -1.67
CA VAL A 132 19.96 19.59 -1.03
C VAL A 132 20.77 18.49 -1.74
N SER A 133 20.22 17.85 -2.79
CA SER A 133 20.90 16.78 -3.54
C SER A 133 21.40 17.23 -4.92
N HIS A 134 22.04 18.41 -4.99
CA HIS A 134 22.81 18.87 -6.15
C HIS A 134 24.21 19.29 -5.72
#